data_AF-A0A821IHY9-F1
#
_entry.id   AF-A0A821IHY9-F1
#
_cell.length_a   1.000
_cell.length_b   1.000
_cell.length_c   1.000
_cell.angle_alpha   90.00
_cell.angle_beta   90.00
_cell.angle_gamma   90.00
#
_symmetry.space_group_name_H-M   'P 1'
#
loop_
_entity.id
_entity.type
_entity.pdbx_description
1 polymer ?
#
loop_
_entity_poly.entity_id
_entity_poly.type
_entity_poly.pdbx_seq_one_letter_code
_entity_poly.pdbx_strand_id
1 'polypeptide(L)'
;MYYINHKYDIALDNYKQALRIGLKILPADNDELIFVYKNIDQIYFMSKITNSTDHLLETNCFTSLTYSTIADIFNEMNNYGKALVYYQNAYHTEMRMTPPNLEHIKAYKNNMNTMKNKTSYFSRKKIIQLMYTIYEYLFNAG
;
A
#
# COMPACT_ATOMS: atom_id res chain seq x y z
N MET A 1 -5.41 30.93 -3.31
CA MET A 1 -4.31 30.07 -2.83
C MET A 1 -4.25 29.98 -1.30
N TYR A 2 -4.01 31.06 -0.55
CA TYR A 2 -3.86 31.02 0.93
C TYR A 2 -4.94 30.27 1.71
N TYR A 3 -6.22 30.48 1.38
CA TYR A 3 -7.35 29.83 2.06
C TYR A 3 -7.41 28.31 1.83
N ILE A 4 -6.90 27.82 0.70
CA ILE A 4 -6.86 26.39 0.37
C ILE A 4 -5.71 25.71 1.14
N ASN A 5 -4.53 26.35 1.19
CA ASN A 5 -3.39 25.86 1.97
C ASN A 5 -3.72 25.78 3.46
N HIS A 6 -4.40 26.80 4.01
CA HIS A 6 -4.85 26.80 5.41
C HIS A 6 -5.80 25.61 5.73
N LYS A 7 -6.62 25.16 4.78
CA LYS A 7 -7.50 24.00 4.99
C LYS A 7 -6.73 22.67 5.01
N TYR A 8 -5.67 22.55 4.21
CA TYR A 8 -4.79 21.37 4.27
C TYR A 8 -3.99 21.32 5.55
N ASP A 9 -3.50 22.44 6.04
CA ASP A 9 -2.78 22.49 7.32
C ASP A 9 -3.69 22.04 8.49
N ILE A 10 -4.95 22.52 8.52
CA ILE A 10 -5.96 22.07 9.49
C ILE A 10 -6.23 20.57 9.34
N ALA A 11 -6.43 20.09 8.11
CA ALA A 11 -6.75 18.69 7.89
C ALA A 11 -5.58 17.77 8.29
N LEU A 12 -4.35 18.15 7.95
CA LEU A 12 -3.14 17.42 8.30
C LEU A 12 -2.96 17.35 9.82
N ASP A 13 -3.23 18.44 10.53
CA ASP A 13 -3.17 18.48 12.00
C ASP A 13 -4.21 17.54 12.62
N ASN A 14 -5.46 17.57 12.14
CA ASN A 14 -6.52 16.67 12.62
C ASN A 14 -6.19 15.18 12.37
N TYR A 15 -5.67 14.82 11.20
CA TYR A 15 -5.27 13.43 10.94
C TYR A 15 -4.03 13.00 11.72
N LYS A 16 -3.07 13.90 11.97
CA LYS A 16 -1.93 13.62 12.88
C LYS A 16 -2.41 13.41 14.31
N GLN A 17 -3.42 14.16 14.77
CA GLN A 17 -4.04 13.92 16.07
C GLN A 17 -4.76 12.57 16.13
N ALA A 18 -5.53 12.23 15.09
CA ALA A 18 -6.18 10.92 14.96
C ALA A 18 -5.15 9.78 14.95
N LEU A 19 -4.03 9.94 14.24
CA LEU A 19 -2.93 8.98 14.21
C LEU A 19 -2.31 8.80 15.61
N ARG A 20 -2.06 9.91 16.30
CA ARG A 20 -1.48 9.91 17.66
C ARG A 20 -2.39 9.24 18.68
N ILE A 21 -3.71 9.35 18.50
CA ILE A 21 -4.69 8.64 19.33
C ILE A 21 -4.70 7.18 18.94
N GLY A 22 -4.90 6.85 17.66
CA GLY A 22 -4.97 5.48 17.15
C GLY A 22 -3.75 4.62 17.52
N LEU A 23 -2.54 5.16 17.41
CA LEU A 23 -1.30 4.45 17.78
C LEU A 23 -1.19 4.08 19.27
N LYS A 24 -1.99 4.71 20.15
CA LYS A 24 -2.03 4.37 21.58
C LYS A 24 -3.03 3.26 21.92
N ILE A 25 -4.02 3.03 21.07
CA ILE A 25 -5.18 2.19 21.39
C ILE A 25 -5.40 1.05 20.39
N LEU A 26 -4.79 1.12 19.21
CA LEU A 26 -4.91 0.14 18.14
C LEU A 26 -3.54 -0.46 17.84
N PRO A 27 -3.46 -1.78 17.57
CA PRO A 27 -2.24 -2.36 17.04
C PRO A 27 -1.90 -1.73 15.69
N ALA A 28 -0.61 -1.61 15.38
CA ALA A 28 -0.12 -0.83 14.24
C ALA A 28 -0.62 -1.34 12.87
N ASP A 29 -1.13 -2.57 12.82
CA ASP A 29 -1.71 -3.23 11.64
C ASP A 29 -3.23 -3.03 11.52
N ASN A 30 -3.83 -2.20 12.36
CA ASN A 30 -5.25 -1.91 12.31
C ASN A 30 -5.63 -1.12 11.05
N ASP A 31 -6.69 -1.56 10.37
CA ASP A 31 -7.20 -0.97 9.13
C ASP A 31 -7.55 0.54 9.26
N GLU A 32 -7.93 1.01 10.45
CA GLU A 32 -8.20 2.43 10.72
C GLU A 32 -6.91 3.27 10.73
N LEU A 33 -5.80 2.72 11.24
CA LEU A 33 -4.51 3.41 11.20
C LEU A 33 -3.98 3.50 9.76
N ILE A 34 -4.15 2.44 8.98
CA ILE A 34 -3.84 2.44 7.54
C ILE A 34 -4.65 3.51 6.81
N PHE A 35 -5.92 3.70 7.16
CA PHE A 35 -6.76 4.76 6.61
C PHE A 35 -6.24 6.16 6.99
N VAL A 36 -5.80 6.35 8.24
CA VAL A 36 -5.25 7.64 8.69
C VAL A 36 -3.94 7.97 7.97
N TYR A 37 -3.03 7.01 7.81
CA TYR A 37 -1.80 7.20 7.03
C TYR A 37 -2.09 7.61 5.59
N LYS A 38 -3.03 6.94 4.93
CA LYS A 38 -3.46 7.27 3.57
C LYS A 38 -3.95 8.71 3.43
N ASN A 39 -4.72 9.21 4.40
CA ASN A 39 -5.25 10.57 4.36
C ASN A 39 -4.18 11.63 4.63
N ILE A 40 -3.20 11.33 5.51
CA ILE A 40 -2.06 12.24 5.76
C ILE A 40 -1.23 12.41 4.49
N ASP A 41 -0.87 11.33 3.82
CA ASP A 41 -0.12 11.37 2.56
C ASP A 41 -0.89 12.12 1.48
N GLN A 42 -2.19 11.89 1.36
CA GLN A 42 -3.05 12.56 0.39
C GLN A 42 -3.19 14.07 0.65
N ILE A 43 -3.27 14.51 1.91
CA ILE A 43 -3.36 15.94 2.26
C ILE A 43 -2.04 16.65 2.06
N TYR A 44 -0.93 16.03 2.48
CA TYR A 44 0.42 16.56 2.24
C TYR A 44 0.66 16.76 0.74
N PHE A 45 0.19 15.81 -0.04
CA PHE A 45 0.29 15.82 -1.48
C PHE A 45 -0.62 16.89 -2.15
N MET A 46 -1.87 17.04 -1.71
CA MET A 46 -2.80 18.04 -2.26
C MET A 46 -2.37 19.48 -1.94
N SER A 47 -1.76 19.71 -0.77
CA SER A 47 -1.11 20.98 -0.43
C SER A 47 0.02 21.34 -1.41
N LYS A 48 0.75 20.33 -1.91
CA LYS A 48 1.83 20.52 -2.89
C LYS A 48 1.28 20.84 -4.29
N ILE A 49 0.21 20.17 -4.72
CA ILE A 49 -0.49 20.44 -5.98
C ILE A 49 -1.12 21.82 -6.02
N THR A 50 -1.76 22.27 -4.95
CA THR A 50 -2.40 23.59 -4.97
C THR A 50 -1.40 24.73 -5.04
N ASN A 51 -0.11 24.39 -4.91
CA ASN A 51 1.03 25.26 -5.17
C ASN A 51 1.68 25.04 -6.56
N SER A 52 1.25 24.04 -7.35
CA SER A 52 1.59 23.83 -8.77
C SER A 52 0.43 24.23 -9.70
N THR A 53 0.71 24.53 -10.97
CA THR A 53 -0.25 25.12 -11.92
C THR A 53 -0.91 24.12 -12.88
N ASP A 54 -0.79 22.80 -12.69
CA ASP A 54 -1.06 21.81 -13.76
C ASP A 54 -2.00 20.65 -13.35
N HIS A 55 -3.32 20.90 -13.34
CA HIS A 55 -4.29 20.07 -12.60
C HIS A 55 -4.80 18.77 -13.29
N LEU A 56 -4.65 18.59 -14.61
CA LEU A 56 -5.31 17.47 -15.33
C LEU A 56 -4.43 16.21 -15.44
N LEU A 57 -3.11 16.38 -15.46
CA LEU A 57 -2.13 15.27 -15.46
C LEU A 57 -2.02 14.61 -14.08
N GLU A 58 -2.44 15.34 -13.06
CA GLU A 58 -2.11 15.08 -11.67
C GLU A 58 -3.05 14.04 -11.03
N THR A 59 -4.37 14.20 -11.07
CA THR A 59 -5.31 13.36 -10.26
C THR A 59 -5.22 11.84 -10.49
N ASN A 60 -4.95 11.38 -11.72
CA ASN A 60 -4.79 9.95 -11.99
C ASN A 60 -3.44 9.42 -11.46
N CYS A 61 -2.34 10.18 -11.58
CA CYS A 61 -0.98 9.83 -11.12
C CYS A 61 -0.95 9.45 -9.62
N PHE A 62 -1.83 10.07 -8.83
CA PHE A 62 -1.88 9.81 -7.38
C PHE A 62 -2.69 8.60 -7.00
N THR A 63 -3.63 8.18 -7.85
CA THR A 63 -4.36 6.95 -7.63
C THR A 63 -3.44 5.74 -7.83
N SER A 64 -2.51 5.78 -8.80
CA SER A 64 -1.52 4.70 -8.96
C SER A 64 -0.53 4.65 -7.80
N LEU A 65 0.02 5.79 -7.38
CA LEU A 65 0.94 5.89 -6.25
C LEU A 65 0.30 5.44 -4.92
N THR A 66 -0.95 5.85 -4.67
CA THR A 66 -1.68 5.43 -3.47
C THR A 66 -1.87 3.91 -3.44
N TYR A 67 -2.26 3.32 -4.57
CA TYR A 67 -2.38 1.87 -4.66
C TYR A 67 -1.02 1.17 -4.46
N SER A 68 0.09 1.73 -4.94
CA SER A 68 1.40 1.13 -4.66
C SER A 68 1.81 1.22 -3.19
N THR A 69 1.55 2.33 -2.50
CA THR A 69 1.82 2.43 -1.05
C THR A 69 1.02 1.41 -0.25
N ILE A 70 -0.26 1.22 -0.58
CA ILE A 70 -1.08 0.19 0.05
C ILE A 70 -0.55 -1.22 -0.25
N ALA A 71 -0.06 -1.44 -1.48
CA ALA A 71 0.57 -2.70 -1.84
C ALA A 71 1.86 -2.96 -1.05
N ASP A 72 2.68 -1.93 -0.83
CA ASP A 72 3.90 -2.00 0.00
C ASP A 72 3.55 -2.37 1.44
N ILE A 73 2.53 -1.74 2.03
CA ILE A 73 2.05 -2.07 3.39
C ILE A 73 1.62 -3.54 3.47
N PHE A 74 0.80 -4.03 2.52
CA PHE A 74 0.40 -5.43 2.52
C PHE A 74 1.57 -6.39 2.28
N ASN A 75 2.57 -5.99 1.51
CA ASN A 75 3.80 -6.76 1.33
C ASN A 75 4.61 -6.86 2.63
N GLU A 76 4.76 -5.76 3.38
CA GLU A 76 5.39 -5.75 4.71
C GLU A 76 4.62 -6.61 5.72
N MET A 77 3.28 -6.63 5.62
CA MET A 77 2.41 -7.53 6.40
C MET A 77 2.43 -9.00 5.92
N ASN A 78 3.28 -9.34 4.94
CA ASN A 78 3.33 -10.65 4.29
C ASN A 78 2.01 -11.12 3.64
N ASN A 79 1.08 -10.20 3.40
CA ASN A 79 -0.17 -10.44 2.68
C ASN A 79 0.04 -10.21 1.18
N TYR A 80 0.85 -11.08 0.58
CA TYR A 80 1.29 -10.94 -0.81
C TYR A 80 0.14 -10.98 -1.82
N GLY A 81 -0.97 -11.66 -1.48
CA GLY A 81 -2.18 -11.69 -2.31
C GLY A 81 -2.84 -10.32 -2.41
N LYS A 82 -3.06 -9.63 -1.28
CA LYS A 82 -3.59 -8.26 -1.29
C LYS A 82 -2.60 -7.28 -1.93
N ALA A 83 -1.31 -7.41 -1.62
CA ALA A 83 -0.27 -6.58 -2.24
C ALA A 83 -0.28 -6.68 -3.78
N LEU A 84 -0.44 -7.89 -4.33
CA LEU A 84 -0.53 -8.10 -5.77
C LEU A 84 -1.72 -7.37 -6.41
N VAL A 85 -2.91 -7.43 -5.80
CA VAL A 85 -4.12 -6.75 -6.31
C VAL A 85 -3.91 -5.24 -6.33
N TYR A 86 -3.28 -4.68 -5.30
CA TYR A 86 -3.04 -3.24 -5.23
C TYR A 86 -1.97 -2.78 -6.23
N TYR A 87 -0.87 -3.51 -6.45
CA TYR A 87 0.05 -3.17 -7.54
C TYR A 87 -0.59 -3.29 -8.94
N GLN A 88 -1.55 -4.21 -9.15
CA GLN A 88 -2.31 -4.28 -10.40
C GLN A 88 -3.17 -3.04 -10.60
N ASN A 89 -3.87 -2.59 -9.55
CA ASN A 89 -4.66 -1.35 -9.61
C ASN A 89 -3.77 -0.13 -9.88
N ALA A 90 -2.57 -0.08 -9.28
CA ALA A 90 -1.57 0.95 -9.56
C ALA A 90 -1.17 0.95 -11.04
N TYR A 91 -0.80 -0.23 -11.55
CA TYR A 91 -0.42 -0.44 -12.95
C TYR A 91 -1.52 -0.04 -13.93
N HIS A 92 -2.77 -0.47 -13.72
CA HIS A 92 -3.89 -0.15 -14.62
C HIS A 92 -4.26 1.33 -14.59
N THR A 93 -4.03 2.00 -13.47
CA THR A 93 -4.23 3.45 -13.38
C THR A 93 -3.14 4.18 -14.17
N GLU A 94 -1.87 3.82 -13.99
CA GLU A 94 -0.72 4.39 -14.72
C GLU A 94 -0.82 4.21 -16.24
N MET A 95 -1.25 3.03 -16.69
CA MET A 95 -1.47 2.75 -18.11
C MET A 95 -2.58 3.60 -18.76
N ARG A 96 -3.50 4.15 -17.97
CA ARG A 96 -4.60 5.01 -18.46
C ARG A 96 -4.22 6.50 -18.52
N MET A 97 -3.02 6.87 -18.09
CA MET A 97 -2.54 8.26 -18.13
C MET A 97 -2.03 8.64 -19.51
N THR A 98 -2.02 9.95 -19.80
CA THR A 98 -1.55 10.50 -21.07
C THR A 98 -0.64 11.71 -20.81
N PRO A 99 0.69 11.59 -20.97
CA PRO A 99 1.42 10.36 -21.28
C PRO A 99 1.55 9.43 -20.05
N PRO A 100 1.68 8.10 -20.24
CA PRO A 100 1.91 7.16 -19.16
C PRO A 100 3.34 7.28 -18.60
N ASN A 101 3.51 7.14 -17.28
CA ASN A 101 4.84 7.06 -16.67
C ASN A 101 5.43 5.65 -16.82
N LEU A 102 6.36 5.51 -17.76
CA LEU A 102 6.98 4.22 -18.07
C LEU A 102 7.83 3.66 -16.91
N GLU A 103 8.37 4.50 -16.04
CA GLU A 103 9.16 4.04 -14.88
C GLU A 103 8.26 3.41 -13.83
N HIS A 104 7.14 4.05 -13.50
CA HIS A 104 6.13 3.49 -12.58
C HIS A 104 5.60 2.14 -13.10
N ILE A 105 5.25 2.07 -14.39
CA ILE A 105 4.77 0.84 -15.05
C ILE A 105 5.78 -0.31 -14.88
N LYS A 106 7.08 -0.04 -15.07
CA LYS A 106 8.14 -1.04 -14.87
C LYS A 106 8.26 -1.46 -13.41
N ALA A 107 8.24 -0.50 -12.48
CA ALA A 107 8.31 -0.76 -11.05
C ALA A 107 7.14 -1.65 -10.58
N TYR A 108 5.90 -1.32 -10.97
CA TYR A 108 4.73 -2.12 -10.61
C TYR A 108 4.80 -3.54 -11.18
N LYS A 109 5.25 -3.71 -12.43
CA LYS A 109 5.46 -5.05 -13.02
C LYS A 109 6.47 -5.89 -12.22
N ASN A 110 7.60 -5.28 -11.84
CA ASN A 110 8.61 -5.96 -11.04
C ASN A 110 8.05 -6.36 -9.67
N ASN A 111 7.35 -5.45 -9.00
CA ASN A 111 6.76 -5.72 -7.68
C ASN A 111 5.68 -6.81 -7.74
N MET A 112 4.83 -6.82 -8.77
CA MET A 112 3.86 -7.90 -8.98
C MET A 112 4.54 -9.28 -9.15
N ASN A 113 5.64 -9.34 -9.90
CA ASN A 113 6.41 -10.58 -10.05
C ASN A 113 7.01 -11.03 -8.71
N THR A 114 7.56 -10.10 -7.94
CA THR A 114 8.05 -10.37 -6.58
C THR A 114 6.93 -10.91 -5.68
N MET A 115 5.72 -10.34 -5.72
CA MET A 115 4.59 -10.82 -4.91
C MET A 115 4.16 -12.24 -5.29
N LYS A 116 4.13 -12.56 -6.59
CA LYS A 116 3.84 -13.93 -7.08
C LYS A 116 4.88 -14.93 -6.57
N ASN A 117 6.16 -14.58 -6.63
CA ASN A 117 7.24 -15.42 -6.13
C ASN A 117 7.15 -15.65 -4.62
N LYS A 118 6.92 -14.58 -3.83
CA LYS A 118 6.74 -14.67 -2.37
C LYS A 118 5.53 -15.53 -1.99
N THR A 119 4.41 -15.39 -2.72
CA THR A 119 3.20 -16.20 -2.52
C THR A 119 3.48 -17.69 -2.75
N SER A 120 4.16 -18.03 -3.84
CA SER A 120 4.56 -19.40 -4.16
C SER A 120 5.49 -19.99 -3.09
N TYR A 121 6.52 -19.24 -2.70
CA TYR A 121 7.46 -19.63 -1.65
C TYR A 121 6.77 -19.92 -0.31
N PHE A 122 5.89 -19.01 0.15
CA PHE A 122 5.17 -19.17 1.42
C PHE A 122 4.22 -20.37 1.40
N SER A 123 3.56 -20.60 0.27
CA SER A 123 2.70 -21.77 0.06
C SER A 123 3.51 -23.07 0.15
N ARG A 124 4.68 -23.13 -0.50
CA ARG A 124 5.59 -24.27 -0.42
C ARG A 124 6.08 -24.53 1.01
N LYS A 125 6.43 -23.48 1.75
CA LYS A 125 6.87 -23.60 3.16
C LYS A 125 5.78 -24.21 4.05
N LYS A 126 4.51 -23.80 3.88
CA LYS A 126 3.38 -24.39 4.61
C LYS A 126 3.19 -25.88 4.32
N ILE A 127 3.32 -26.29 3.05
CA ILE A 127 3.20 -27.70 2.66
C ILE A 127 4.30 -28.54 3.31
N ILE A 128 5.56 -28.07 3.27
CA ILE A 128 6.69 -28.78 3.89
C ILE A 128 6.47 -28.91 5.41
N GLN A 129 6.03 -27.85 6.07
CA GLN A 129 5.75 -27.88 7.51
C GLN A 129 4.66 -28.91 7.85
N LEU A 130 3.57 -28.94 7.07
CA LEU A 130 2.50 -29.91 7.25
C LEU A 130 3.00 -31.35 7.06
N MET A 131 3.81 -31.60 6.03
CA MET A 131 4.42 -32.92 5.80
C MET A 131 5.29 -33.36 6.99
N TYR A 132 6.08 -32.44 7.55
CA TYR A 132 6.92 -32.72 8.71
C TYR A 132 6.08 -33.03 9.95
N THR A 133 5.03 -32.24 10.23
CA THR A 133 4.12 -32.49 11.36
C THR A 133 3.42 -33.86 11.24
N ILE A 134 3.00 -34.25 10.03
CA ILE A 134 2.41 -35.57 9.78
C ILE A 134 3.44 -36.68 10.03
N TYR A 135 4.69 -36.51 9.55
CA TYR A 135 5.76 -37.47 9.78
C TYR A 135 6.04 -37.68 11.28
N GLU A 136 6.21 -36.60 12.04
CA GLU A 136 6.44 -36.66 13.49
C GLU A 136 5.30 -37.38 14.21
N TYR A 137 4.04 -37.07 13.85
CA TYR A 137 2.87 -37.73 14.43
C TYR A 137 2.82 -39.23 14.13
N LEU A 138 3.17 -39.65 12.92
CA LEU A 138 3.09 -41.06 12.50
C LEU A 138 4.25 -41.92 13.02
N PHE A 139 5.44 -41.35 13.17
CA PHE A 139 6.66 -42.14 13.40
C PHE A 139 7.34 -41.90 14.75
N ASN A 140 7.05 -40.79 15.45
CA ASN A 140 7.71 -40.45 16.72
C ASN A 140 6.74 -40.42 17.93
N ALA A 141 5.47 -40.79 17.76
CA ALA A 141 4.47 -40.84 18.84
C ALA A 141 4.43 -42.18 19.62
N GLY A 142 5.54 -42.93 19.65
CA GLY A 142 5.69 -44.21 20.35
C GLY A 142 6.40 -44.10 21.69
#